data_AF-Q14FJ8-F1
#
_entry.id   AF-Q14FJ8-F1
#
_cell.length_a   1.000
_cell.length_b   1.000
_cell.length_c   1.000
_cell.angle_alpha   90.00
_cell.angle_beta   90.00
_cell.angle_gamma   90.00
#
_symmetry.space_group_name_H-M   'P 1'
#
loop_
_entity.id
_entity.type
_entity.pdbx_description
1 polymer ?
#
loop_
_entity_poly.entity_id
_entity_poly.type
_entity_poly.pdbx_seq_one_letter_code
_entity_poly.pdbx_strand_id
1 'polypeptide(L)' 'GWTCGYRGACRKYCYAQEYMVGYHGCPRRLRCCALRF' A
#
# COMPACT_ATOMS: atom_id res chain seq x y z
N GLY A 1 -8.92 8.93 -0.07
CA GLY A 1 -7.92 7.94 -0.51
C GLY A 1 -7.76 6.92 0.57
N TRP A 2 -7.75 5.63 0.25
CA TRP A 2 -7.53 4.57 1.23
C TRP A 2 -6.05 4.55 1.56
N THR A 3 -5.69 5.12 2.70
CA THR A 3 -4.36 4.99 3.29
C THR A 3 -4.32 3.71 4.10
N CYS A 4 -3.22 2.99 3.97
CA CYS A 4 -2.92 1.85 4.82
C CYS A 4 -1.79 2.25 5.79
N GLY A 5 -1.48 1.40 6.76
CA GLY A 5 -0.40 1.66 7.71
C GLY A 5 0.95 2.00 7.05
N TYR A 6 1.93 2.47 7.84
CA TYR A 6 3.26 2.85 7.36
C TYR A 6 3.28 4.02 6.35
N ARG A 7 2.37 5.00 6.49
CA ARG A 7 2.19 6.11 5.52
C ARG A 7 1.98 5.60 4.09
N GLY A 8 1.40 4.40 3.96
CA GLY A 8 1.17 3.76 2.68
C GLY A 8 -0.18 4.11 2.06
N ALA A 9 -0.30 3.83 0.78
CA ALA A 9 -1.54 3.94 0.02
C ALA A 9 -2.00 2.57 -0.47
N CYS A 10 -3.32 2.35 -0.49
CA CYS A 10 -3.91 1.17 -1.10
C CYS A 10 -3.87 1.30 -2.62
N ARG A 11 -3.08 0.44 -3.27
CA ARG A 11 -2.92 0.40 -4.73
C ARG A 11 -2.97 -1.03 -5.26
N LYS A 12 -3.31 -1.20 -6.53
CA LYS A 12 -3.29 -2.52 -7.19
C LYS A 12 -1.85 -3.00 -7.43
N TYR A 13 -0.97 -2.07 -7.78
CA TYR A 13 0.46 -2.24 -7.97
C TYR A 13 1.18 -1.12 -7.23
N CYS A 14 2.26 -1.46 -6.52
CA CYS A 14 3.10 -0.47 -5.84
C CYS A 14 4.04 0.19 -6.84
N TYR A 15 4.38 1.45 -6.61
CA TYR A 15 5.45 2.11 -7.35
C TYR A 15 6.82 1.53 -6.99
N ALA A 16 7.82 1.76 -7.84
CA ALA A 16 9.19 1.26 -7.61
C ALA A 16 9.82 1.78 -6.30
N GLN A 17 9.34 2.90 -5.78
CA GLN A 17 9.78 3.52 -4.52
C GLN A 17 8.98 3.04 -3.29
N GLU A 18 7.94 2.24 -3.52
CA GLU A 18 7.08 1.68 -2.48
C GLU A 18 7.34 0.17 -2.33
N TYR A 19 7.23 -0.35 -1.12
CA TYR A 19 7.22 -1.79 -0.88
C TYR A 19 5.82 -2.28 -0.55
N MET A 20 5.54 -3.52 -0.95
CA MET A 20 4.26 -4.19 -0.66
C MET A 20 4.28 -4.65 0.80
N VAL A 21 3.49 -3.99 1.65
CA VAL A 21 3.32 -4.38 3.07
C VAL A 21 2.33 -5.55 3.18
N GLY A 22 1.45 -5.70 2.19
CA GLY A 22 0.40 -6.71 2.18
C GLY A 22 -0.95 -6.05 2.00
N TYR A 23 -1.95 -6.43 2.79
CA TYR A 23 -3.32 -5.96 2.59
C TYR A 23 -3.73 -4.87 3.60
N HIS A 24 -3.29 -4.95 4.87
CA HIS A 24 -3.36 -3.90 5.89
C HIS A 24 -4.58 -2.94 5.80
N GLY A 25 -5.79 -3.48 5.72
CA GLY A 25 -7.04 -2.69 5.70
C GLY A 25 -7.49 -2.17 4.32
N CYS A 26 -6.76 -2.48 3.24
CA CYS A 26 -7.18 -2.15 1.89
C CYS A 26 -8.40 -2.99 1.45
N PRO A 27 -9.18 -2.55 0.45
CA PRO A 27 -10.26 -3.34 -0.15
C PRO A 27 -9.77 -4.56 -0.95
N ARG A 28 -10.63 -5.57 -1.16
CA ARG A 28 -10.22 -6.86 -1.78
C ARG A 28 -9.75 -6.51 -3.17
N ARG A 29 -8.53 -6.95 -3.54
CA ARG A 29 -7.82 -6.65 -4.82
C ARG A 29 -6.88 -5.44 -4.79
N LEU A 30 -6.81 -4.68 -3.69
CA LEU A 30 -5.80 -3.65 -3.43
C LEU A 30 -4.77 -4.14 -2.41
N ARG A 31 -3.56 -3.60 -2.49
CA ARG A 31 -2.41 -3.90 -1.67
C ARG A 31 -1.95 -2.61 -1.01
N CYS A 32 -1.53 -2.70 0.23
CA CYS A 32 -0.88 -1.61 0.93
C CYS A 32 0.54 -1.44 0.40
N CYS A 33 0.79 -0.29 -0.22
CA CYS A 33 2.08 0.13 -0.75
C CYS A 33 2.62 1.23 0.15
N ALA A 34 3.68 0.97 0.89
CA ALA A 34 4.29 1.94 1.79
C ALA A 34 5.60 2.45 1.22
N LEU A 35 5.88 3.73 1.41
CA LEU A 35 7.16 4.31 1.01
C LEU A 35 8.28 3.71 1.86
N ARG A 36 9.37 3.34 1.19
CA ARG A 36 10.62 2.94 1.85
C ARG A 36 11.40 4.23 2.15
N PHE A 37 11.13 4.85 3.29
CA PHE A 37 12.00 5.87 3.89
C PHE A 37 13.07 5.19 4.74
#